data_AF-A0A165WRI3-F1
#
_entry.id   AF-A0A165WRI3-F1
#
_cell.length_a   1.000
_cell.length_b   1.000
_cell.length_c   1.000
_cell.angle_alpha   90.00
_cell.angle_beta   90.00
_cell.angle_gamma   90.00
#
_symmetry.space_group_name_H-M   'P 1'
#
loop_
_entity.id
_entity.type
_entity.pdbx_description
1 polymer ?
#
loop_
_entity_poly.entity_id
_entity_poly.type
_entity_poly.pdbx_seq_one_letter_code
_entity_poly.pdbx_strand_id
1 'polypeptide(L)'
;MRGLSPSPPPAAEELFANLNANAHAARTEGWLREHKESVQSDTTGAWKTYTAGQASKRSMIADAITLLEPNVRVAYADLVDSMETLIKGDVDWDVGKGGHLDRTDRPKAVTAMVNRRGGMLTKEGMGAGFGEGMRDWWRSLQPAERGDDQNLAELLDPRADMEWGSLGDARGYKGAFLLVWCMMHWVKFEDMTGWLPVAEDMTRVFKAVQSAREGGGHEEEELGAAKRTGKRRLQQEGEPMGEREGKKAKKASEGRGGRARG
;
A
#
# COMPACT_ATOMS: atom_id res chain seq x y z
N MET A 1 56.52 6.30 -8.51
CA MET A 1 56.04 5.47 -9.63
C MET A 1 54.67 4.91 -9.26
N ARG A 2 53.58 5.45 -9.83
CA ARG A 2 52.23 4.89 -9.63
C ARG A 2 52.03 3.83 -10.71
N GLY A 3 51.89 2.57 -10.30
CA GLY A 3 51.59 1.47 -11.19
C GLY A 3 50.17 1.62 -11.73
N LEU A 4 50.05 1.81 -13.04
CA LEU A 4 48.77 1.71 -13.74
C LEU A 4 48.35 0.24 -13.69
N SER A 5 47.34 -0.07 -12.88
CA SER A 5 46.72 -1.39 -12.87
C SER A 5 46.08 -1.61 -14.24
N PRO A 6 46.40 -2.69 -14.98
CA PRO A 6 45.82 -2.91 -16.29
C PRO A 6 44.31 -3.12 -16.15
N SER A 7 43.54 -2.36 -16.94
CA SER A 7 42.10 -2.58 -17.07
C SER A 7 41.86 -4.01 -17.57
N PRO A 8 40.87 -4.73 -17.02
CA PRO A 8 40.58 -6.09 -17.45
C PRO A 8 40.22 -6.11 -18.95
N PRO A 9 40.50 -7.23 -19.65
CA PRO A 9 40.13 -7.35 -21.05
C PRO A 9 38.61 -7.30 -21.22
N PRO A 10 38.08 -6.69 -22.29
CA PRO A 10 36.65 -6.45 -22.50
C PRO A 10 35.79 -7.73 -22.43
N ALA A 11 36.35 -8.88 -22.82
CA ALA A 11 35.67 -10.19 -22.70
C ALA A 11 35.40 -10.62 -21.24
N ALA A 12 36.24 -10.21 -20.28
CA ALA A 12 36.01 -10.49 -18.87
C ALA A 12 34.88 -9.62 -18.30
N GLU A 13 34.81 -8.35 -18.70
CA GLU A 13 33.73 -7.42 -18.31
C GLU A 13 32.36 -7.91 -18.82
N GLU A 14 32.29 -8.38 -20.06
CA GLU A 14 31.08 -8.97 -20.63
C GLU A 14 30.65 -10.25 -19.90
N LEU A 15 31.58 -11.12 -19.52
CA LEU A 15 31.30 -12.33 -18.74
C LEU A 15 30.74 -11.99 -17.34
N PHE A 16 31.33 -11.04 -16.63
CA PHE A 16 30.85 -10.63 -15.31
C PHE A 16 29.48 -9.94 -15.38
N ALA A 17 29.25 -9.10 -16.39
CA ALA A 17 27.96 -8.47 -16.62
C ALA A 17 26.87 -9.53 -16.89
N ASN A 18 27.17 -10.53 -17.73
CA ASN A 18 26.24 -11.62 -18.05
C ASN A 18 25.94 -12.52 -16.83
N LEU A 19 26.96 -12.86 -16.03
CA LEU A 19 26.77 -13.63 -14.80
C LEU A 19 25.89 -12.87 -13.78
N ASN A 20 26.14 -11.57 -13.64
CA ASN A 20 25.36 -10.74 -12.73
C ASN A 20 23.89 -10.62 -13.20
N ALA A 21 23.67 -10.40 -14.50
CA ALA A 21 22.33 -10.37 -15.09
C ALA A 21 21.55 -11.68 -14.86
N ASN A 22 22.20 -12.83 -15.04
CA ASN A 22 21.60 -14.14 -14.79
C ASN A 22 21.25 -14.35 -13.30
N ALA A 23 22.12 -13.93 -12.38
CA ALA A 23 21.86 -14.01 -10.94
C ALA A 23 20.66 -13.12 -10.53
N HIS A 24 20.56 -11.91 -11.09
CA HIS A 24 19.43 -11.01 -10.87
C HIS A 24 18.11 -11.59 -11.42
N ALA A 25 18.14 -12.21 -12.60
CA ALA A 25 16.98 -12.87 -13.19
C ALA A 25 16.49 -14.03 -12.31
N ALA A 26 17.38 -14.94 -11.92
CA ALA A 26 17.05 -16.08 -11.07
C ALA A 26 16.49 -15.65 -9.70
N ARG A 27 17.04 -14.58 -9.09
CA ARG A 27 16.52 -14.01 -7.85
C ARG A 27 15.11 -13.45 -8.02
N THR A 28 14.87 -12.71 -9.10
CA THR A 28 13.56 -12.13 -9.42
C THR A 28 12.52 -13.23 -9.63
N GLU A 29 12.87 -14.30 -10.37
CA GLU A 29 11.99 -15.44 -10.60
C GLU A 29 11.66 -16.20 -9.30
N GLY A 30 12.66 -16.39 -8.44
CA GLY A 30 12.47 -16.96 -7.11
C GLY A 30 11.48 -16.15 -6.27
N TRP A 31 11.68 -14.83 -6.21
CA TRP A 31 10.81 -13.90 -5.48
C TRP A 31 9.38 -13.89 -6.07
N LEU A 32 9.23 -13.86 -7.39
CA LEU A 32 7.94 -13.92 -8.08
C LEU A 32 7.17 -15.18 -7.76
N ARG A 33 7.84 -16.34 -7.75
CA ARG A 33 7.22 -17.61 -7.41
C ARG A 33 6.68 -17.59 -5.98
N GLU A 34 7.47 -17.14 -5.01
CA GLU A 34 7.03 -17.01 -3.60
C GLU A 34 5.82 -16.07 -3.45
N HIS A 35 5.78 -14.99 -4.22
CA HIS A 35 4.73 -13.99 -4.13
C HIS A 35 3.46 -14.36 -4.89
N LYS A 36 3.54 -15.26 -5.87
CA LYS A 36 2.41 -15.78 -6.65
C LYS A 36 1.85 -17.10 -6.14
N GLU A 37 2.62 -17.86 -5.37
CA GLU A 37 2.13 -19.09 -4.75
C GLU A 37 0.94 -18.79 -3.84
N SER A 38 -0.09 -19.65 -3.93
CA SER A 38 -1.30 -19.50 -3.14
C SER A 38 -0.96 -19.63 -1.66
N VAL A 39 -1.29 -18.59 -0.89
CA VAL A 39 -1.09 -18.60 0.55
C VAL A 39 -2.10 -19.57 1.20
N GLN A 40 -1.67 -20.29 2.24
CA GLN A 40 -2.46 -21.30 2.94
C GLN A 40 -3.77 -20.75 3.51
N SER A 41 -4.75 -21.65 3.71
CA SER A 41 -6.12 -21.34 4.19
C SER A 41 -6.20 -20.66 5.56
N ASP A 42 -5.14 -20.75 6.35
CA ASP A 42 -5.16 -20.43 7.79
C ASP A 42 -4.75 -18.98 8.08
N THR A 43 -4.66 -18.16 7.03
CA THR A 43 -4.40 -16.73 7.17
C THR A 43 -5.61 -15.98 7.73
N THR A 44 -5.35 -14.97 8.56
CA THR A 44 -6.39 -14.11 9.16
C THR A 44 -6.11 -12.63 8.88
N GLY A 45 -7.03 -11.77 9.30
CA GLY A 45 -6.88 -10.31 9.29
C GLY A 45 -6.66 -9.66 7.93
N ALA A 46 -5.88 -8.57 7.90
CA ALA A 46 -5.56 -7.84 6.68
C ALA A 46 -4.80 -8.71 5.67
N TRP A 47 -3.90 -9.56 6.16
CA TRP A 47 -3.10 -10.46 5.34
C TRP A 47 -3.95 -11.41 4.49
N LYS A 48 -4.99 -12.02 5.08
CA LYS A 48 -5.94 -12.86 4.34
C LYS A 48 -6.57 -12.12 3.17
N THR A 49 -6.96 -10.86 3.36
CA THR A 49 -7.64 -10.07 2.33
C THR A 49 -6.68 -9.65 1.21
N TYR A 50 -5.44 -9.36 1.57
CA TYR A 50 -4.37 -9.01 0.64
C TYR A 50 -3.99 -10.18 -0.29
N THR A 51 -3.97 -11.41 0.25
CA THR A 51 -3.56 -12.63 -0.46
C THR A 51 -4.72 -13.38 -1.13
N ALA A 52 -5.98 -13.08 -0.79
CA ALA A 52 -7.13 -13.84 -1.28
C ALA A 52 -7.32 -13.78 -2.81
N GLY A 53 -7.45 -14.97 -3.42
CA GLY A 53 -7.84 -15.19 -4.82
C GLY A 53 -6.66 -15.31 -5.81
N GLN A 54 -6.93 -15.84 -7.01
CA GLN A 54 -5.90 -16.02 -8.06
C GLN A 54 -5.47 -14.69 -8.70
N ALA A 55 -6.34 -13.68 -8.73
CA ALA A 55 -6.03 -12.30 -9.11
C ALA A 55 -5.93 -11.41 -7.86
N SER A 56 -5.19 -11.87 -6.84
CA SER A 56 -5.02 -11.15 -5.59
C SER A 56 -4.25 -9.85 -5.78
N LYS A 57 -4.38 -8.94 -4.80
CA LYS A 57 -3.60 -7.70 -4.76
C LYS A 57 -2.11 -8.00 -4.70
N ARG A 58 -1.73 -9.03 -3.93
CA ARG A 58 -0.37 -9.57 -3.88
C ARG A 58 0.16 -9.98 -5.25
N SER A 59 -0.59 -10.77 -6.01
CA SER A 59 -0.20 -11.20 -7.36
C SER A 59 -0.03 -10.02 -8.31
N MET A 60 -0.96 -9.06 -8.29
CA MET A 60 -0.89 -7.85 -9.13
C MET A 60 0.30 -6.94 -8.79
N ILE A 61 0.64 -6.82 -7.51
CA ILE A 61 1.84 -6.10 -7.05
C ILE A 61 3.09 -6.86 -7.50
N ALA A 62 3.14 -8.17 -7.31
CA ALA A 62 4.28 -9.00 -7.70
C ALA A 62 4.54 -8.92 -9.21
N ASP A 63 3.49 -8.98 -10.04
CA ASP A 63 3.59 -8.89 -11.50
C ASP A 63 4.27 -7.62 -11.99
N ALA A 64 4.10 -6.50 -11.29
CA ALA A 64 4.66 -5.22 -11.71
C ALA A 64 6.20 -5.20 -11.68
N ILE A 65 6.86 -6.09 -10.93
CA ILE A 65 8.33 -6.20 -10.93
C ILE A 65 8.88 -6.54 -12.33
N THR A 66 8.08 -7.22 -13.17
CA THR A 66 8.48 -7.62 -14.51
C THR A 66 8.54 -6.45 -15.49
N LEU A 67 7.89 -5.33 -15.16
CA LEU A 67 7.89 -4.10 -15.94
C LEU A 67 9.11 -3.21 -15.62
N LEU A 68 9.86 -3.54 -14.57
CA LEU A 68 11.01 -2.77 -14.13
C LEU A 68 12.30 -3.22 -14.79
N GLU A 69 13.19 -2.25 -14.98
CA GLU A 69 14.59 -2.49 -15.33
C GLU A 69 15.28 -3.34 -14.24
N PRO A 70 16.20 -4.25 -14.61
CA PRO A 70 16.80 -5.20 -13.67
C PRO A 70 17.41 -4.57 -12.41
N ASN A 71 18.01 -3.38 -12.53
CA ASN A 71 18.64 -2.66 -11.42
C ASN A 71 17.62 -2.08 -10.41
N VAL A 72 16.36 -1.89 -10.81
CA VAL A 72 15.30 -1.32 -9.96
C VAL A 72 14.46 -2.40 -9.27
N ARG A 73 14.46 -3.63 -9.82
CA ARG A 73 13.67 -4.75 -9.30
C ARG A 73 13.93 -5.06 -7.83
N VAL A 74 15.19 -4.96 -7.39
CA VAL A 74 15.57 -5.23 -6.00
C VAL A 74 14.89 -4.23 -5.04
N ALA A 75 14.94 -2.93 -5.37
CA ALA A 75 14.28 -1.91 -4.56
C ALA A 75 12.76 -2.09 -4.51
N TYR A 76 12.14 -2.52 -5.62
CA TYR A 76 10.71 -2.85 -5.64
C TYR A 76 10.38 -4.06 -4.76
N ALA A 77 11.17 -5.13 -4.85
CA ALA A 77 11.00 -6.32 -4.01
C ALA A 77 11.11 -5.96 -2.52
N ASP A 78 12.15 -5.22 -2.12
CA ASP A 78 12.34 -4.79 -0.73
C ASP A 78 11.19 -3.90 -0.22
N LEU A 79 10.67 -3.02 -1.08
CA LEU A 79 9.50 -2.20 -0.78
C LEU A 79 8.24 -3.05 -0.55
N VAL A 80 8.01 -4.05 -1.40
CA VAL A 80 6.87 -4.96 -1.26
C VAL A 80 7.01 -5.79 0.01
N ASP A 81 8.17 -6.39 0.25
CA ASP A 81 8.42 -7.27 1.40
C ASP A 81 8.26 -6.51 2.74
N SER A 82 8.77 -5.29 2.82
CA SER A 82 8.61 -4.44 4.01
C SER A 82 7.15 -4.04 4.25
N MET A 83 6.40 -3.73 3.19
CA MET A 83 4.95 -3.48 3.27
C MET A 83 4.18 -4.74 3.69
N GLU A 84 4.49 -5.90 3.12
CA GLU A 84 3.85 -7.17 3.48
C GLU A 84 4.06 -7.50 4.95
N THR A 85 5.23 -7.17 5.49
CA THR A 85 5.54 -7.36 6.91
C THR A 85 4.65 -6.49 7.80
N LEU A 86 4.39 -5.24 7.42
CA LEU A 86 3.41 -4.38 8.11
C LEU A 86 1.98 -4.93 8.01
N ILE A 87 1.53 -5.37 6.83
CA ILE A 87 0.18 -5.93 6.64
C ILE A 87 -0.03 -7.19 7.50
N LYS A 88 0.99 -8.03 7.66
CA LYS A 88 0.91 -9.23 8.51
C LYS A 88 0.59 -8.89 9.98
N GLY A 89 1.02 -7.72 10.45
CA GLY A 89 0.68 -7.21 11.79
C GLY A 89 -0.68 -6.52 11.89
N ASP A 90 -1.36 -6.27 10.77
CA ASP A 90 -2.62 -5.53 10.75
C ASP A 90 -3.84 -6.47 10.95
N VAL A 91 -4.62 -6.20 12.00
CA VAL A 91 -5.82 -6.98 12.36
C VAL A 91 -6.90 -6.88 11.28
N ASP A 92 -7.15 -5.68 10.75
CA ASP A 92 -8.25 -5.41 9.83
C ASP A 92 -7.75 -4.80 8.52
N TRP A 93 -8.32 -5.27 7.40
CA TRP A 93 -8.06 -4.67 6.09
C TRP A 93 -8.67 -3.26 5.97
N ASP A 94 -9.87 -3.05 6.52
CA ASP A 94 -10.58 -1.77 6.51
C ASP A 94 -10.87 -1.29 7.93
N VAL A 95 -9.99 -0.43 8.45
CA VAL A 95 -10.09 0.17 9.79
C VAL A 95 -11.17 1.27 9.91
N GLY A 96 -12.06 1.41 8.92
CA GLY A 96 -13.20 2.33 8.98
C GLY A 96 -12.81 3.81 8.85
N LYS A 97 -13.31 4.66 9.77
CA LYS A 97 -13.16 6.13 9.69
C LYS A 97 -11.78 6.66 10.15
N GLY A 98 -10.93 5.84 10.75
CA GLY A 98 -9.58 6.20 11.20
C GLY A 98 -8.48 5.42 10.48
N GLY A 99 -7.22 5.55 10.96
CA GLY A 99 -6.08 4.77 10.50
C GLY A 99 -5.76 4.95 9.02
N HIS A 100 -5.85 6.19 8.53
CA HIS A 100 -5.51 6.54 7.16
C HIS A 100 -4.32 7.49 7.13
N LEU A 101 -3.51 7.37 6.08
CA LEU A 101 -2.48 8.36 5.78
C LEU A 101 -3.10 9.77 5.69
N ASP A 102 -2.29 10.79 5.94
CA ASP A 102 -2.70 12.18 5.81
C ASP A 102 -3.17 12.48 4.36
N ARG A 103 -4.16 13.36 4.23
CA ARG A 103 -4.80 13.71 2.95
C ARG A 103 -4.27 15.01 2.35
N THR A 104 -3.51 15.78 3.11
CA THR A 104 -2.87 17.02 2.69
C THR A 104 -1.97 16.71 1.50
N ASP A 105 -2.12 17.50 0.43
CA ASP A 105 -1.39 17.38 -0.83
C ASP A 105 -1.48 16.03 -1.56
N ARG A 106 -2.41 15.16 -1.13
CA ARG A 106 -2.63 13.85 -1.75
C ARG A 106 -3.06 13.98 -3.22
N PRO A 107 -2.41 13.26 -4.17
CA PRO A 107 -2.85 13.25 -5.55
C PRO A 107 -4.29 12.71 -5.68
N LYS A 108 -5.06 13.29 -6.61
CA LYS A 108 -6.47 12.89 -6.85
C LYS A 108 -6.60 11.39 -7.17
N ALA A 109 -5.65 10.83 -7.91
CA ALA A 109 -5.60 9.41 -8.24
C ALA A 109 -5.52 8.52 -6.97
N VAL A 110 -4.73 8.91 -5.97
CA VAL A 110 -4.66 8.19 -4.68
C VAL A 110 -6.03 8.20 -3.99
N THR A 111 -6.72 9.34 -3.99
CA THR A 111 -8.09 9.42 -3.46
C THR A 111 -9.04 8.47 -4.20
N ALA A 112 -8.92 8.36 -5.51
CA ALA A 112 -9.69 7.40 -6.30
C ALA A 112 -9.34 5.94 -5.93
N MET A 113 -8.06 5.61 -5.71
CA MET A 113 -7.63 4.28 -5.25
C MET A 113 -8.22 3.94 -3.87
N VAL A 114 -8.23 4.89 -2.93
CA VAL A 114 -8.86 4.72 -1.61
C VAL A 114 -10.35 4.45 -1.74
N ASN A 115 -11.07 5.25 -2.54
CA ASN A 115 -12.51 5.08 -2.75
C ASN A 115 -12.86 3.74 -3.40
N ARG A 116 -11.94 3.18 -4.20
CA ARG A 116 -12.05 1.85 -4.81
C ARG A 116 -11.47 0.72 -3.96
N ARG A 117 -11.02 1.01 -2.72
CA ARG A 117 -10.40 0.04 -1.79
C ARG A 117 -9.20 -0.71 -2.40
N GLY A 118 -8.35 0.01 -3.11
CA GLY A 118 -7.23 -0.56 -3.87
C GLY A 118 -7.67 -1.23 -5.17
N GLY A 119 -8.71 -0.69 -5.82
CA GLY A 119 -9.06 -1.07 -7.18
C GLY A 119 -8.06 -0.48 -8.18
N MET A 120 -7.86 -1.17 -9.30
CA MET A 120 -7.01 -0.69 -10.38
C MET A 120 -7.57 0.61 -10.99
N LEU A 121 -6.68 1.53 -11.32
CA LEU A 121 -6.98 2.69 -12.16
C LEU A 121 -6.50 2.42 -13.60
N THR A 122 -7.11 3.13 -14.55
CA THR A 122 -6.59 3.20 -15.92
C THR A 122 -5.55 4.31 -16.01
N LYS A 123 -4.82 4.37 -17.14
CA LYS A 123 -3.84 5.43 -17.40
C LYS A 123 -4.45 6.83 -17.26
N GLU A 124 -5.66 7.02 -17.79
CA GLU A 124 -6.38 8.30 -17.71
C GLU A 124 -6.76 8.64 -16.26
N GLY A 125 -7.00 7.62 -15.42
CA GLY A 125 -7.32 7.79 -14.01
C GLY A 125 -6.14 8.21 -13.14
N MET A 126 -4.90 8.01 -13.60
CA MET A 126 -3.69 8.45 -12.90
C MET A 126 -3.50 9.97 -13.00
N GLY A 127 -3.86 10.55 -14.15
CA GLY A 127 -3.59 11.94 -14.48
C GLY A 127 -2.11 12.19 -14.78
N ALA A 128 -1.81 13.30 -15.43
CA ALA A 128 -0.42 13.71 -15.70
C ALA A 128 0.25 14.23 -14.42
N GLY A 129 1.55 13.94 -14.25
CA GLY A 129 2.34 14.40 -13.11
C GLY A 129 2.07 13.60 -11.84
N PHE A 130 1.57 12.38 -11.97
CA PHE A 130 1.27 11.53 -10.81
C PHE A 130 2.53 11.23 -10.00
N GLY A 131 3.64 10.95 -10.68
CA GLY A 131 4.91 10.66 -10.03
C GLY A 131 5.43 11.82 -9.19
N GLU A 132 5.35 13.03 -9.73
CA GLU A 132 5.70 14.26 -8.99
C GLU A 132 4.79 14.45 -7.77
N GLY A 133 3.48 14.37 -7.95
CA GLY A 133 2.53 14.48 -6.83
C GLY A 133 2.71 13.38 -5.78
N MET A 134 3.11 12.17 -6.17
CA MET A 134 3.44 11.09 -5.22
C MET A 134 4.70 11.39 -4.42
N ARG A 135 5.73 12.02 -5.01
CA ARG A 135 6.92 12.47 -4.28
C ARG A 135 6.58 13.54 -3.27
N ASP A 136 5.80 14.53 -3.69
CA ASP A 136 5.40 15.65 -2.84
C ASP A 136 4.57 15.16 -1.66
N TRP A 137 3.60 14.28 -1.92
CA TRP A 137 2.79 13.68 -0.88
C TRP A 137 3.60 12.73 0.01
N TRP A 138 4.54 11.95 -0.53
CA TRP A 138 5.41 11.12 0.30
C TRP A 138 6.25 11.97 1.28
N ARG A 139 6.74 13.14 0.82
CA ARG A 139 7.46 14.10 1.66
C ARG A 139 6.57 14.68 2.75
N SER A 140 5.35 15.10 2.42
CA SER A 140 4.43 15.69 3.42
C SER A 140 3.95 14.71 4.50
N LEU A 141 4.15 13.40 4.28
CA LEU A 141 3.88 12.37 5.29
C LEU A 141 5.01 12.19 6.29
N GLN A 142 6.20 12.75 6.05
CA GLN A 142 7.36 12.53 6.90
C GLN A 142 7.26 13.33 8.20
N PRO A 143 7.77 12.79 9.32
CA PRO A 143 7.88 13.55 10.55
C PRO A 143 8.94 14.66 10.40
N ALA A 144 8.70 15.80 11.03
CA ALA A 144 9.57 16.98 10.96
C ALA A 144 11.01 16.69 11.45
N GLU A 145 11.17 15.69 12.30
CA GLU A 145 12.45 15.19 12.81
C GLU A 145 13.37 14.64 11.70
N ARG A 146 12.83 14.33 10.51
CA ARG A 146 13.64 13.93 9.35
C ARG A 146 14.24 15.10 8.59
N GLY A 147 13.89 16.35 8.90
CA GLY A 147 14.41 17.54 8.23
C GLY A 147 13.37 18.25 7.37
N ASP A 148 13.81 19.28 6.63
CA ASP A 148 12.93 20.15 5.86
C ASP A 148 12.38 19.48 4.58
N ASP A 149 11.14 19.82 4.23
CA ASP A 149 10.35 19.16 3.17
C ASP A 149 10.86 19.36 1.73
N GLN A 150 12.02 20.00 1.52
CA GLN A 150 12.44 20.48 0.19
C GLN A 150 12.99 19.36 -0.71
N ASN A 151 13.57 18.29 -0.16
CA ASN A 151 14.18 17.23 -0.97
C ASN A 151 14.27 15.88 -0.21
N LEU A 152 13.88 14.78 -0.87
CA LEU A 152 14.00 13.43 -0.29
C LEU A 152 15.44 13.04 0.05
N ALA A 153 16.42 13.52 -0.73
CA ALA A 153 17.83 13.22 -0.49
C ALA A 153 18.40 13.90 0.77
N GLU A 154 17.70 14.90 1.29
CA GLU A 154 18.12 15.68 2.46
C GLU A 154 17.46 15.18 3.75
N LEU A 155 16.50 14.26 3.64
CA LEU A 155 15.85 13.65 4.79
C LEU A 155 16.83 12.76 5.55
N LEU A 156 16.89 12.94 6.87
CA LEU A 156 17.62 12.07 7.79
C LEU A 156 17.08 10.64 7.74
N ASP A 157 17.92 9.68 8.14
CA ASP A 157 17.51 8.29 8.20
C ASP A 157 16.35 8.09 9.20
N PRO A 158 15.36 7.25 8.85
CA PRO A 158 14.20 7.00 9.68
C PRO A 158 14.58 6.22 10.94
N ARG A 159 14.03 6.60 12.11
CA ARG A 159 14.25 5.92 13.38
C ARG A 159 12.93 5.46 14.00
N ALA A 160 12.99 4.37 14.76
CA ALA A 160 11.80 3.81 15.41
C ALA A 160 11.17 4.74 16.47
N ASP A 161 11.97 5.65 17.05
CA ASP A 161 11.57 6.57 18.12
C ASP A 161 10.98 7.91 17.62
N MET A 162 10.80 8.07 16.30
CA MET A 162 10.19 9.27 15.71
C MET A 162 8.65 9.28 15.84
N GLU A 163 8.06 10.47 15.86
CA GLU A 163 6.61 10.66 15.86
C GLU A 163 6.02 10.45 14.46
N TRP A 164 5.87 9.18 14.06
CA TRP A 164 5.43 8.80 12.72
C TRP A 164 4.01 9.24 12.33
N GLY A 165 3.23 9.79 13.26
CA GLY A 165 1.88 10.31 13.03
C GLY A 165 1.02 9.38 12.17
N SER A 166 0.50 9.90 11.04
CA SER A 166 -0.36 9.10 10.16
C SER A 166 0.30 7.87 9.54
N LEU A 167 1.63 7.87 9.35
CA LEU A 167 2.37 6.68 8.89
C LEU A 167 2.44 5.61 9.98
N GLY A 168 2.61 6.04 11.23
CA GLY A 168 2.60 5.17 12.41
C GLY A 168 1.24 4.52 12.64
N ASP A 169 0.16 5.27 12.41
CA ASP A 169 -1.22 4.88 12.71
C ASP A 169 -1.97 4.21 11.56
N ALA A 170 -1.56 4.43 10.31
CA ALA A 170 -2.31 3.88 9.18
C ALA A 170 -2.20 2.35 9.09
N ARG A 171 -3.30 1.69 8.72
CA ARG A 171 -3.44 0.22 8.70
C ARG A 171 -4.19 -0.24 7.46
N GLY A 172 -4.03 -1.52 7.13
CA GLY A 172 -4.73 -2.20 6.04
C GLY A 172 -4.54 -1.48 4.71
N TYR A 173 -5.61 -1.36 3.91
CA TYR A 173 -5.50 -0.77 2.57
C TYR A 173 -5.25 0.74 2.54
N LYS A 174 -5.34 1.42 3.69
CA LYS A 174 -5.15 2.87 3.81
C LYS A 174 -3.76 3.24 4.34
N GLY A 175 -2.94 2.25 4.71
CA GLY A 175 -1.56 2.41 5.20
C GLY A 175 -0.52 2.07 4.13
N ALA A 176 0.51 1.31 4.53
CA ALA A 176 1.63 0.94 3.66
C ALA A 176 1.20 0.28 2.34
N PHE A 177 0.12 -0.52 2.36
CA PHE A 177 -0.48 -1.07 1.15
C PHE A 177 -0.79 0.02 0.11
N LEU A 178 -1.40 1.14 0.51
CA LEU A 178 -1.82 2.20 -0.41
C LEU A 178 -0.61 2.78 -1.13
N LEU A 179 0.49 3.00 -0.41
CA LEU A 179 1.72 3.56 -0.95
C LEU A 179 2.34 2.60 -1.98
N VAL A 180 2.47 1.31 -1.65
CA VAL A 180 2.97 0.31 -2.62
C VAL A 180 2.01 0.16 -3.81
N TRP A 181 0.70 0.23 -3.58
CA TRP A 181 -0.29 0.21 -4.64
C TRP A 181 -0.14 1.41 -5.60
N CYS A 182 0.17 2.60 -5.05
CA CYS A 182 0.51 3.79 -5.84
C CYS A 182 1.81 3.61 -6.61
N MET A 183 2.86 3.07 -5.97
CA MET A 183 4.14 2.81 -6.63
C MET A 183 4.01 1.80 -7.78
N MET A 184 3.19 0.76 -7.62
CA MET A 184 2.87 -0.19 -8.70
C MET A 184 2.14 0.49 -9.87
N HIS A 185 1.21 1.40 -9.60
CA HIS A 185 0.55 2.16 -10.68
C HIS A 185 1.51 3.12 -11.37
N TRP A 186 2.43 3.73 -10.63
CA TRP A 186 3.49 4.56 -11.20
C TRP A 186 4.30 3.75 -12.22
N VAL A 187 4.78 2.56 -11.85
CA VAL A 187 5.51 1.64 -12.75
C VAL A 187 4.73 1.34 -14.03
N LYS A 188 3.40 1.20 -13.94
CA LYS A 188 2.56 0.83 -15.09
C LYS A 188 2.27 1.98 -16.05
N PHE A 189 2.21 3.22 -15.58
CA PHE A 189 1.52 4.28 -16.31
C PHE A 189 2.28 5.60 -16.47
N GLU A 190 3.35 5.82 -15.71
CA GLU A 190 4.10 7.09 -15.67
C GLU A 190 5.60 6.86 -15.96
N ASP A 191 6.37 7.94 -16.14
CA ASP A 191 7.82 7.86 -16.26
C ASP A 191 8.49 7.55 -14.91
N MET A 192 9.63 6.84 -14.93
CA MET A 192 10.28 6.37 -13.72
C MET A 192 11.14 7.43 -12.99
N THR A 193 11.03 8.72 -13.35
CA THR A 193 11.89 9.78 -12.79
C THR A 193 11.64 9.99 -11.31
N GLY A 194 12.66 9.73 -10.49
CA GLY A 194 12.56 9.85 -9.04
C GLY A 194 11.75 8.75 -8.36
N TRP A 195 11.36 7.69 -9.08
CA TRP A 195 10.67 6.53 -8.51
C TRP A 195 11.57 5.78 -7.51
N LEU A 196 12.84 5.53 -7.88
CA LEU A 196 13.76 4.73 -7.08
C LEU A 196 14.08 5.36 -5.70
N PRO A 197 14.45 6.64 -5.60
CA PRO A 197 14.66 7.28 -4.29
C PRO A 197 13.43 7.22 -3.38
N VAL A 198 12.22 7.32 -3.93
CA VAL A 198 10.98 7.19 -3.15
C VAL A 198 10.82 5.76 -2.62
N ALA A 199 11.03 4.75 -3.48
CA ALA A 199 10.88 3.36 -3.09
C ALA A 199 11.86 2.94 -2.00
N GLU A 200 13.12 3.36 -2.13
CA GLU A 200 14.18 3.12 -1.14
C GLU A 200 13.86 3.81 0.19
N ASP A 201 13.38 5.06 0.14
CA ASP A 201 13.00 5.78 1.34
C ASP A 201 11.77 5.17 2.04
N MET A 202 10.71 4.85 1.29
CA MET A 202 9.53 4.12 1.79
C MET A 202 9.93 2.81 2.47
N THR A 203 10.85 2.05 1.87
CA THR A 203 11.35 0.80 2.44
C THR A 203 11.99 1.02 3.81
N ARG A 204 12.87 2.03 3.94
CA ARG A 204 13.51 2.36 5.23
C ARG A 204 12.48 2.82 6.26
N VAL A 205 11.50 3.64 5.86
CA VAL A 205 10.42 4.11 6.74
C VAL A 205 9.52 2.96 7.19
N PHE A 206 9.15 2.03 6.31
CA PHE A 206 8.33 0.88 6.68
C PHE A 206 9.02 0.00 7.72
N LYS A 207 10.34 -0.19 7.59
CA LYS A 207 11.14 -0.90 8.60
C LYS A 207 11.16 -0.16 9.93
N ALA A 208 11.35 1.16 9.94
CA ALA A 208 11.33 1.96 11.17
C ALA A 208 9.94 1.96 11.85
N VAL A 209 8.87 2.11 11.08
CA VAL A 209 7.47 2.03 11.57
C VAL A 209 7.17 0.64 12.12
N GLN A 210 7.65 -0.42 11.47
CA GLN A 210 7.51 -1.78 11.98
C GLN A 210 8.19 -1.92 13.34
N SER A 211 9.45 -1.49 13.46
CA SER A 211 10.18 -1.53 14.73
C SER A 211 9.49 -0.72 15.83
N ALA A 212 8.90 0.43 15.49
CA ALA A 212 8.12 1.23 16.43
C ALA A 212 6.87 0.47 16.95
N ARG A 213 6.16 -0.23 16.06
CA ARG A 213 4.97 -1.04 16.43
C ARG A 213 5.33 -2.24 17.32
N GLU A 214 6.45 -2.88 17.05
CA GLU A 214 6.93 -4.01 17.85
C GLU A 214 7.45 -3.55 19.22
N GLY A 215 8.10 -2.39 19.29
CA GLY A 215 8.61 -1.80 20.53
C GLY A 215 7.52 -1.24 21.46
N GLY A 216 6.43 -0.69 20.89
CA GLY A 216 5.30 -0.14 21.66
C GLY A 216 4.31 -1.17 22.20
N GLY A 217 4.43 -2.45 21.78
CA GLY A 217 3.45 -3.51 22.07
C GLY A 217 3.38 -4.00 23.51
N HIS A 218 4.23 -3.51 24.43
CA HIS A 218 4.26 -4.01 25.80
C HIS A 218 3.43 -3.23 26.84
N GLU A 219 2.89 -2.05 26.52
CA GLU A 219 2.18 -1.23 27.52
C GLU A 219 0.67 -1.03 27.26
N GLU A 220 0.16 -1.19 26.02
CA GLU A 220 -1.26 -0.92 25.72
C GLU A 220 -2.21 -2.13 25.79
N GLU A 221 -1.70 -3.36 25.78
CA GLU A 221 -2.56 -4.57 25.78
C GLU A 221 -3.30 -4.79 27.12
N GLU A 222 -2.78 -4.23 28.23
CA GLU A 222 -3.39 -4.38 29.56
C GLU A 222 -4.61 -3.45 29.78
N LEU A 223 -4.70 -2.32 29.05
CA LEU A 223 -5.81 -1.36 29.20
C LEU A 223 -6.97 -1.59 28.22
N GLY A 224 -6.74 -2.32 27.12
CA GLY A 224 -7.74 -2.61 26.09
C GLY A 224 -8.64 -3.82 26.38
N ALA A 225 -8.14 -4.80 27.13
CA ALA A 225 -8.86 -6.05 27.42
C ALA A 225 -10.04 -5.84 28.40
N ALA A 226 -9.99 -4.83 29.27
CA ALA A 226 -11.03 -4.59 30.29
C ALA A 226 -12.34 -3.97 29.76
N LYS A 227 -12.38 -3.44 28.52
CA LYS A 227 -13.57 -2.72 28.00
C LYS A 227 -14.43 -3.52 27.02
N ARG A 228 -14.02 -4.71 26.58
CA ARG A 228 -14.75 -5.49 25.56
C ARG A 228 -15.71 -6.55 26.12
N THR A 229 -15.75 -6.77 27.42
CA THR A 229 -16.60 -7.78 28.10
C THR A 229 -17.96 -7.26 28.60
N GLY A 230 -18.32 -6.00 28.36
CA GLY A 230 -19.46 -5.34 29.00
C GLY A 230 -20.73 -5.11 28.17
N LYS A 231 -20.87 -5.63 26.93
CA LYS A 231 -22.00 -5.25 26.06
C LYS A 231 -22.64 -6.39 25.28
N ARG A 232 -22.88 -7.52 25.95
CA ARG A 232 -23.64 -8.64 25.37
C ARG A 232 -24.56 -9.32 26.38
N ARG A 233 -25.49 -8.57 26.97
CA ARG A 233 -26.69 -9.11 27.62
C ARG A 233 -27.69 -7.99 27.89
N LEU A 234 -28.72 -7.90 27.06
CA LEU A 234 -30.11 -7.52 27.38
C LEU A 234 -30.83 -7.24 26.05
N GLN A 235 -31.49 -8.25 25.51
CA GLN A 235 -32.73 -8.12 24.74
C GLN A 235 -33.25 -9.53 24.47
N GLN A 236 -33.93 -10.07 25.47
CA GLN A 236 -34.98 -11.05 25.31
C GLN A 236 -36.12 -10.62 26.24
N GLU A 237 -37.34 -10.88 25.79
CA GLU A 237 -38.64 -10.69 26.44
C GLU A 237 -39.42 -9.41 26.10
N GLY A 238 -40.52 -9.62 25.36
CA GLY A 238 -41.60 -8.66 25.17
C GLY A 238 -42.37 -8.78 23.85
N GLU A 239 -43.05 -9.90 23.60
CA GLU A 239 -44.31 -9.87 22.82
C GLU A 239 -45.44 -9.34 23.74
N PRO A 240 -46.41 -8.55 23.24
CA PRO A 240 -47.60 -9.16 22.64
C PRO A 240 -48.25 -8.39 21.47
N MET A 241 -48.96 -9.18 20.65
CA MET A 241 -50.22 -8.92 19.93
C MET A 241 -50.70 -7.46 19.78
N GLY A 242 -50.83 -7.02 18.52
CA GLY A 242 -51.45 -5.75 18.16
C GLY A 242 -51.79 -5.69 16.67
N GLU A 243 -52.94 -6.25 16.33
CA GLU A 243 -53.68 -6.12 15.08
C GLU A 243 -53.79 -4.66 14.60
N ARG A 244 -53.38 -4.35 13.36
CA ARG A 244 -54.02 -3.31 12.54
C ARG A 244 -53.56 -3.33 11.08
N GLU A 245 -54.56 -3.52 10.23
CA GLU A 245 -54.58 -3.33 8.79
C GLU A 245 -54.12 -1.93 8.36
N GLY A 246 -53.64 -1.81 7.11
CA GLY A 246 -53.87 -0.57 6.35
C GLY A 246 -52.79 -0.09 5.38
N LYS A 247 -52.94 -0.51 4.11
CA LYS A 247 -52.88 0.32 2.88
C LYS A 247 -51.57 1.01 2.45
N LYS A 248 -51.07 0.50 1.31
CA LYS A 248 -50.79 1.20 0.02
C LYS A 248 -50.09 2.57 0.07
N ALA A 249 -48.91 2.68 -0.54
CA ALA A 249 -48.77 3.06 -1.95
C ALA A 249 -47.30 3.12 -2.41
N LYS A 250 -46.99 2.35 -3.45
CA LYS A 250 -45.85 2.57 -4.36
C LYS A 250 -46.14 3.82 -5.20
N LYS A 251 -45.17 4.72 -5.35
CA LYS A 251 -45.12 5.62 -6.51
C LYS A 251 -43.67 5.77 -6.98
N ALA A 252 -43.40 5.13 -8.12
CA ALA A 252 -42.19 5.27 -8.92
C ALA A 252 -42.55 5.91 -10.27
N SER A 253 -41.54 6.55 -10.86
CA SER A 253 -41.33 6.94 -12.28
C SER A 253 -42.39 7.85 -12.93
N GLU A 254 -42.02 9.06 -13.36
CA GLU A 254 -41.27 9.38 -14.59
C GLU A 254 -41.97 8.94 -15.88
N GLY A 255 -42.21 9.92 -16.76
CA GLY A 255 -42.82 9.73 -18.08
C GLY A 255 -43.07 11.07 -18.77
N ARG A 256 -42.01 11.83 -19.04
CA ARG A 256 -42.03 13.07 -19.82
C ARG A 256 -41.71 12.75 -21.28
N GLY A 257 -42.73 12.79 -22.13
CA GLY A 257 -42.66 12.79 -23.60
C GLY A 257 -44.07 13.13 -24.08
N GLY A 258 -44.36 14.12 -24.92
CA GLY A 258 -43.60 14.66 -26.03
C GLY A 258 -44.34 14.29 -27.33
N ARG A 259 -45.21 15.18 -27.82
CA ARG A 259 -45.85 15.29 -29.17
C ARG A 259 -47.25 15.89 -29.01
N ALA A 260 -47.83 16.64 -29.93
CA ALA A 260 -47.39 17.40 -31.09
C ALA A 260 -48.58 18.32 -31.43
N ARG A 261 -48.29 19.49 -32.01
CA ARG A 261 -49.29 20.38 -32.56
C ARG A 261 -50.03 19.71 -33.73
N GLY A 262 -51.35 19.84 -33.71
CA GLY A 262 -52.30 19.66 -34.79
C GLY A 262 -53.54 20.44 -34.40
#